data_AF-A0A0P6X0U4-F1
#
_entry.id   AF-A0A0P6X0U4-F1
#
_cell.length_a   1.000
_cell.length_b   1.000
_cell.length_c   1.000
_cell.angle_alpha   90.00
_cell.angle_beta   90.00
_cell.angle_gamma   90.00
#
_symmetry.space_group_name_H-M   'P 1'
#
loop_
_entity.id
_entity.type
_entity.pdbx_description
1 polymer ?
#
loop_
_entity_poly.entity_id
_entity_poly.type
_entity_poly.pdbx_seq_one_letter_code
_entity_poly.pdbx_strand_id
1 'polypeptide(L)'
;MKKSTRLIVAIFLVVILSVTAIGVWAAPARVGTVPVLSENISAGLSEVVNIGTGTVSVQADASSGGSMNIEKIADPSTKIGLPPEGWVFLLDQALKVTISNGLMNSVHICVPQAPDMVTKTTVFHYWNPENSTWTPIPTEVTGENPPMICGTGSAEGHYALLGK
;
A
#
# COMPACT_ATOMS: atom_id res chain seq x y z
N MET A 1 14.88 -42.27 -57.29
CA MET A 1 14.07 -41.04 -57.08
C MET A 1 14.64 -39.91 -57.92
N LYS A 2 13.85 -39.33 -58.83
CA LYS A 2 14.31 -38.25 -59.75
C LYS A 2 14.61 -36.99 -58.93
N LYS A 3 15.64 -36.21 -59.29
CA LYS A 3 16.09 -35.02 -58.53
C LYS A 3 14.98 -34.02 -58.22
N SER A 4 13.93 -33.97 -59.05
CA SER A 4 12.74 -33.13 -58.85
C SER A 4 11.91 -33.50 -57.61
N THR A 5 11.86 -34.76 -57.22
CA THR A 5 11.03 -35.22 -56.08
C THR A 5 11.64 -34.78 -54.74
N ARG A 6 12.97 -34.65 -54.65
CA ARG A 6 13.65 -34.18 -53.44
C ARG A 6 13.45 -32.68 -53.20
N LEU A 7 13.36 -31.87 -54.26
CA LEU A 7 13.15 -30.44 -54.15
C LEU A 7 11.75 -30.10 -53.63
N ILE A 8 10.73 -30.83 -54.12
CA ILE A 8 9.33 -30.64 -53.71
C ILE A 8 9.14 -30.98 -52.23
N VAL A 9 9.75 -32.09 -51.77
CA VAL A 9 9.69 -32.49 -50.35
C VAL A 9 10.38 -31.47 -49.45
N ALA A 10 11.51 -30.90 -49.88
CA ALA A 10 12.22 -29.87 -49.12
C ALA A 10 11.39 -28.57 -48.99
N ILE A 11 10.73 -28.14 -50.06
CA ILE A 11 9.85 -26.95 -50.03
C ILE A 11 8.66 -27.19 -49.10
N PHE A 12 8.04 -28.37 -49.16
CA PHE A 12 6.92 -28.72 -48.28
C PHE A 12 7.32 -28.73 -46.80
N LEU A 13 8.51 -29.23 -46.47
CA LEU A 13 9.03 -29.24 -45.11
C LEU A 13 9.28 -27.84 -44.54
N VAL A 14 9.80 -26.91 -45.35
CA VAL A 14 10.04 -25.52 -44.92
C VAL A 14 8.71 -24.79 -44.67
N VAL A 15 7.69 -25.05 -45.49
CA VAL A 15 6.35 -24.46 -45.30
C VAL A 15 5.66 -24.99 -44.06
N ILE A 16 5.82 -26.27 -43.72
CA ILE A 16 5.27 -26.83 -42.47
C ILE A 16 5.98 -26.27 -41.24
N LEU A 17 7.31 -26.06 -41.31
CA LEU A 17 8.10 -25.46 -40.23
C LEU A 17 7.81 -23.97 -40.00
N SER A 18 7.41 -23.22 -41.03
CA SER A 18 7.07 -21.80 -40.87
C SER A 18 5.69 -21.57 -40.26
N VAL A 19 4.74 -22.51 -40.45
CA VAL A 19 3.38 -22.39 -39.88
C VAL A 19 3.34 -22.69 -38.38
N THR A 20 4.22 -23.57 -37.86
CA THR A 20 4.29 -23.88 -36.43
C THR A 20 5.03 -22.82 -35.60
N ALA A 21 5.88 -21.99 -36.22
CA ALA A 21 6.58 -20.91 -35.54
C ALA A 21 5.67 -19.71 -35.16
N ILE A 22 4.51 -19.56 -35.82
CA ILE A 22 3.56 -18.47 -35.57
C ILE A 22 2.64 -18.81 -34.38
N GLY A 23 2.58 -20.07 -33.95
CA GLY A 23 1.67 -20.55 -32.90
C GLY A 23 2.17 -20.48 -31.46
N VAL A 24 3.42 -20.04 -31.20
CA VAL A 24 3.99 -20.04 -29.83
C VAL A 24 3.72 -18.73 -29.06
N TRP A 25 3.13 -17.72 -29.72
CA TRP A 25 2.76 -16.44 -29.09
C TRP A 25 1.25 -16.24 -29.04
N ALA A 26 0.53 -17.25 -28.57
CA ALA A 26 -0.81 -17.08 -28.01
C ALA A 26 -0.90 -17.86 -26.70
N ALA A 27 0.11 -17.72 -25.83
CA ALA A 27 -0.15 -17.89 -24.42
C ALA A 27 -1.17 -16.81 -24.03
N PRO A 28 -2.29 -17.14 -23.36
CA PRO A 28 -3.20 -16.13 -22.87
C PRO A 28 -2.35 -15.17 -22.04
N ALA A 29 -2.45 -13.88 -22.32
CA ALA A 29 -1.87 -12.85 -21.48
C ALA A 29 -2.30 -13.20 -20.05
N ARG A 30 -1.37 -13.73 -19.25
CA ARG A 30 -1.57 -13.83 -17.82
C ARG A 30 -1.67 -12.38 -17.41
N VAL A 31 -2.90 -11.90 -17.27
CA VAL A 31 -3.21 -10.70 -16.53
C VAL A 31 -2.61 -10.99 -15.17
N GLY A 32 -1.39 -10.51 -14.95
CA GLY A 32 -0.86 -10.39 -13.62
C GLY A 32 -1.84 -9.45 -12.94
N THR A 33 -2.81 -10.01 -12.23
CA THR A 33 -3.65 -9.24 -11.33
C THR A 33 -2.66 -8.73 -10.31
N VAL A 34 -2.18 -7.50 -10.51
CA VAL A 34 -1.53 -6.74 -9.45
C VAL A 34 -2.46 -6.89 -8.26
N PRO A 35 -2.00 -7.50 -7.14
CA PRO A 35 -2.87 -7.76 -6.02
C PRO A 35 -3.49 -6.43 -5.61
N VAL A 36 -4.79 -6.31 -5.79
CA VAL A 36 -5.53 -5.15 -5.27
C VAL A 36 -5.51 -5.35 -3.77
N LEU A 37 -4.68 -4.58 -3.06
CA LEU A 37 -4.65 -4.63 -1.61
C LEU A 37 -6.02 -4.26 -1.08
N SER A 38 -6.57 -5.13 -0.22
CA SER A 38 -7.86 -4.91 0.43
C SER A 38 -7.92 -3.51 1.07
N GLU A 39 -9.10 -2.90 1.00
CA GLU A 39 -9.39 -1.63 1.69
C GLU A 39 -9.43 -1.80 3.21
N ASN A 40 -9.70 -3.03 3.67
CA ASN A 40 -9.72 -3.40 5.06
C ASN A 40 -8.79 -4.59 5.32
N ILE A 41 -7.88 -4.45 6.29
CA ILE A 41 -6.87 -5.45 6.62
C ILE A 41 -6.94 -5.76 8.11
N SER A 42 -7.13 -7.04 8.45
CA SER A 42 -7.08 -7.51 9.84
C SER A 42 -5.82 -8.34 10.07
N ALA A 43 -5.16 -8.11 11.21
CA ALA A 43 -3.93 -8.78 11.60
C ALA A 43 -3.83 -8.94 13.11
N GLY A 44 -2.89 -9.75 13.59
CA GLY A 44 -2.60 -9.85 15.02
C GLY A 44 -2.02 -8.54 15.56
N LEU A 45 -2.19 -8.29 16.86
CA LEU A 45 -1.44 -7.23 17.53
C LEU A 45 0.06 -7.50 17.45
N SER A 46 0.88 -6.44 17.39
CA SER A 46 2.34 -6.50 17.21
C SER A 46 2.83 -7.04 15.85
N GLU A 47 1.93 -7.37 14.92
CA GLU A 47 2.30 -7.66 13.53
C GLU A 47 2.50 -6.36 12.73
N VAL A 48 3.40 -6.39 11.75
CA VAL A 48 3.60 -5.31 10.79
C VAL A 48 2.75 -5.59 9.56
N VAL A 49 1.77 -4.74 9.29
CA VAL A 49 0.88 -4.85 8.14
C VAL A 49 1.30 -3.90 7.04
N ASN A 50 1.43 -4.42 5.82
CA ASN A 50 1.63 -3.62 4.63
C ASN A 50 0.28 -3.13 4.09
N ILE A 51 0.11 -1.82 3.98
CA ILE A 51 -1.14 -1.16 3.51
C ILE A 51 -1.04 -0.68 2.05
N GLY A 52 0.05 -0.99 1.36
CA GLY A 52 0.33 -0.67 -0.04
C GLY A 52 1.10 0.64 -0.18
N THR A 53 0.71 1.67 0.58
CA THR A 53 1.40 2.97 0.62
C THR A 53 2.40 3.09 1.78
N GLY A 54 2.58 2.02 2.56
CA GLY A 54 3.39 2.02 3.77
C GLY A 54 3.12 0.82 4.66
N THR A 55 3.45 0.95 5.94
CA THR A 55 3.23 -0.05 6.97
C THR A 55 2.51 0.53 8.17
N VAL A 56 1.73 -0.31 8.84
CA VAL A 56 1.11 -0.02 10.14
C VAL A 56 1.43 -1.18 11.07
N SER A 57 1.83 -0.85 12.30
CA SER A 57 1.93 -1.82 13.38
C SER A 57 1.33 -1.23 14.66
N VAL A 58 0.81 -2.11 15.50
CA VAL A 58 0.30 -1.73 16.83
C VAL A 58 1.18 -2.41 17.85
N GLN A 59 1.83 -1.61 18.70
CA GLN A 59 2.56 -2.18 19.84
C GLN A 59 1.55 -2.54 20.92
N ALA A 60 1.57 -3.79 21.37
CA ALA A 60 0.75 -4.29 22.46
C ALA A 60 1.62 -5.10 23.44
N ASP A 61 1.17 -5.22 24.69
CA ASP A 61 1.84 -6.09 25.65
C ASP A 61 1.79 -7.55 25.17
N ALA A 62 2.85 -8.33 25.39
CA ALA A 62 2.97 -9.69 24.89
C ALA A 62 1.88 -10.66 25.40
N SER A 63 1.21 -10.31 26.50
CA SER A 63 0.06 -11.04 27.06
C SER A 63 -1.28 -10.64 26.45
N SER A 64 -1.31 -9.59 25.62
CA SER A 64 -2.52 -9.08 24.98
C SER A 64 -2.87 -9.95 23.78
N GLY A 65 -3.77 -10.92 24.00
CA GLY A 65 -4.49 -11.52 22.88
C GLY A 65 -5.35 -10.46 22.19
N GLY A 66 -5.37 -10.43 20.86
CA GLY A 66 -6.11 -9.41 20.13
C GLY A 66 -5.83 -9.37 18.63
N SER A 67 -6.63 -8.57 17.93
CA SER A 67 -6.37 -8.21 16.54
C SER A 67 -6.50 -6.71 16.33
N MET A 68 -5.77 -6.20 15.34
CA MET A 68 -5.97 -4.88 14.80
C MET A 68 -6.69 -4.98 13.46
N ASN A 69 -7.48 -3.96 13.16
CA ASN A 69 -8.15 -3.77 11.89
C ASN A 69 -7.78 -2.40 11.34
N ILE A 70 -7.33 -2.37 10.09
CA ILE A 70 -6.87 -1.16 9.41
C ILE A 70 -7.76 -0.95 8.18
N GLU A 71 -8.49 0.15 8.18
CA GLU A 71 -9.36 0.58 7.08
C GLU A 71 -8.77 1.80 6.40
N LYS A 72 -8.68 1.76 5.06
CA LYS A 72 -8.28 2.91 4.23
C LYS A 72 -9.52 3.75 3.89
N ILE A 73 -9.50 5.01 4.31
CA ILE A 73 -10.58 5.96 4.07
C ILE A 73 -10.18 6.90 2.94
N ALA A 74 -10.70 6.66 1.74
CA ALA A 74 -10.61 7.60 0.62
C ALA A 74 -11.38 8.89 0.92
N ASP A 75 -10.85 10.02 0.44
CA ASP A 75 -11.43 11.37 0.59
C ASP A 75 -11.68 11.80 2.05
N PRO A 76 -10.64 11.81 2.90
CA PRO A 76 -10.79 12.07 4.34
C PRO A 76 -11.38 13.46 4.64
N SER A 77 -11.17 14.45 3.76
CA SER A 77 -11.76 15.79 3.87
C SER A 77 -13.29 15.77 3.92
N THR A 78 -13.92 14.81 3.23
CA THR A 78 -15.38 14.68 3.15
C THR A 78 -15.94 13.70 4.18
N LYS A 79 -15.18 12.66 4.54
CA LYS A 79 -15.65 11.58 5.42
C LYS A 79 -15.29 11.75 6.89
N ILE A 80 -14.21 12.48 7.18
CA ILE A 80 -13.69 12.66 8.55
C ILE A 80 -13.75 14.13 8.91
N GLY A 81 -13.01 14.96 8.18
CA GLY A 81 -12.94 16.39 8.41
C GLY A 81 -11.83 17.06 7.63
N LEU A 82 -11.97 18.37 7.43
CA LEU A 82 -11.00 19.20 6.71
C LEU A 82 -9.65 19.25 7.46
N PRO A 83 -8.53 19.34 6.74
CA PRO A 83 -7.23 19.52 7.37
C PRO A 83 -7.16 20.90 8.06
N PRO A 84 -6.26 21.09 9.03
CA PRO A 84 -6.02 22.41 9.62
C PRO A 84 -5.65 23.46 8.58
N GLU A 85 -5.86 24.73 8.89
CA GLU A 85 -5.63 25.82 7.93
C GLU A 85 -4.17 25.82 7.40
N GLY A 86 -4.05 25.87 6.07
CA GLY A 86 -2.76 25.84 5.38
C GLY A 86 -2.10 24.45 5.32
N TRP A 87 -2.77 23.40 5.77
CA TRP A 87 -2.33 22.01 5.60
C TRP A 87 -3.13 21.31 4.50
N VAL A 88 -2.49 20.34 3.85
CA VAL A 88 -3.13 19.46 2.86
C VAL A 88 -2.86 17.99 3.19
N PHE A 89 -3.78 17.12 2.83
CA PHE A 89 -3.53 15.68 2.86
C PHE A 89 -2.46 15.33 1.81
N LEU A 90 -1.38 14.68 2.24
CA LEU A 90 -0.30 14.25 1.34
C LEU A 90 -0.53 12.86 0.76
N LEU A 91 -1.46 12.11 1.34
CA LEU A 91 -1.96 10.84 0.83
C LEU A 91 -3.43 11.02 0.49
N ASP A 92 -3.90 10.37 -0.57
CA ASP A 92 -5.32 10.41 -0.99
C ASP A 92 -6.27 9.69 0.01
N GLN A 93 -5.72 9.17 1.10
CA GLN A 93 -6.41 8.36 2.09
C GLN A 93 -5.95 8.68 3.52
N ALA A 94 -6.88 8.58 4.45
CA ALA A 94 -6.58 8.43 5.87
C ALA A 94 -6.64 6.94 6.27
N LEU A 95 -6.02 6.59 7.38
CA LEU A 95 -6.02 5.25 7.94
C LEU A 95 -6.83 5.25 9.22
N LYS A 96 -7.82 4.37 9.30
CA LYS A 96 -8.54 4.09 10.55
C LYS A 96 -8.00 2.81 11.14
N VAL A 97 -7.45 2.90 12.34
CA VAL A 97 -6.98 1.76 13.12
C VAL A 97 -7.99 1.48 14.22
N THR A 98 -8.40 0.22 14.36
CA THR A 98 -9.33 -0.22 15.40
C THR A 98 -8.81 -1.50 16.03
N ILE A 99 -8.90 -1.61 17.35
CA ILE A 99 -8.43 -2.78 18.09
C ILE A 99 -9.62 -3.64 18.51
N SER A 100 -9.53 -4.94 18.23
CA SER A 100 -10.55 -5.93 18.57
C SER A 100 -9.98 -6.93 19.56
N ASN A 101 -10.40 -6.79 20.82
CA ASN A 101 -9.86 -7.52 21.97
C ASN A 101 -8.37 -7.20 22.21
N GLY A 102 -7.96 -7.06 23.47
CA GLY A 102 -6.58 -6.71 23.82
C GLY A 102 -6.38 -5.22 24.10
N LEU A 103 -5.17 -4.90 24.59
CA LEU A 103 -4.76 -3.55 24.94
C LEU A 103 -3.59 -3.15 24.03
N MET A 104 -3.72 -1.98 23.40
CA MET A 104 -2.63 -1.36 22.65
C MET A 104 -1.90 -0.32 23.50
N ASN A 105 -0.60 -0.18 23.26
CA ASN A 105 0.24 0.85 23.82
C ASN A 105 0.41 2.01 22.82
N SER A 106 0.67 1.69 21.56
CA SER A 106 0.89 2.67 20.50
C SER A 106 0.53 2.13 19.12
N VAL A 107 0.26 3.04 18.19
CA VAL A 107 0.12 2.79 16.75
C VAL A 107 1.31 3.44 16.06
N HIS A 108 2.05 2.66 15.28
CA HIS A 108 3.15 3.12 14.45
C HIS A 108 2.77 3.02 12.97
N ILE A 109 2.87 4.14 12.26
CA ILE A 109 2.53 4.23 10.84
C ILE A 109 3.73 4.78 10.10
N CYS A 110 4.25 4.04 9.13
CA CYS A 110 5.39 4.48 8.32
C CYS A 110 5.03 4.49 6.85
N VAL A 111 5.34 5.58 6.14
CA VAL A 111 5.14 5.69 4.69
C VAL A 111 6.42 6.16 4.01
N PRO A 112 6.72 5.72 2.78
CA PRO A 112 7.87 6.22 2.04
C PRO A 112 7.77 7.73 1.85
N GLN A 113 8.88 8.43 2.06
CA GLN A 113 8.96 9.86 1.78
C GLN A 113 9.08 10.05 0.27
N ALA A 114 8.00 10.54 -0.35
CA ALA A 114 8.02 10.91 -1.75
C ALA A 114 8.88 12.18 -1.96
N PRO A 115 9.49 12.38 -3.15
CA PRO A 115 10.36 13.52 -3.41
C PRO A 115 9.70 14.88 -3.17
N ASP A 116 8.39 15.01 -3.40
CA ASP A 116 7.63 16.24 -3.20
C ASP A 116 7.33 16.54 -1.72
N MET A 117 7.56 15.56 -0.82
CA MET A 117 7.41 15.71 0.63
C MET A 117 8.69 16.23 1.29
N VAL A 118 9.85 16.14 0.62
CA VAL A 118 11.14 16.58 1.17
C VAL A 118 11.19 18.09 1.41
N THR A 119 10.48 18.85 0.58
CA THR A 119 10.43 20.32 0.68
C THR A 119 9.27 20.84 1.53
N LYS A 120 8.39 19.95 2.01
CA LYS A 120 7.19 20.30 2.79
C LYS A 120 7.39 19.92 4.25
N THR A 121 6.82 20.71 5.16
CA THR A 121 6.69 20.31 6.56
C THR A 121 5.67 19.18 6.63
N THR A 122 6.13 17.96 6.90
CA THR A 122 5.30 16.76 6.82
C THR A 122 5.13 16.12 8.19
N VAL A 123 3.88 15.99 8.64
CA VAL A 123 3.54 15.55 10.01
C VAL A 123 2.30 14.66 9.98
N PHE A 124 2.36 13.52 10.67
CA PHE A 124 1.16 12.72 10.92
C PHE A 124 0.24 13.43 11.91
N HIS A 125 -1.05 13.36 11.64
CA HIS A 125 -2.09 13.86 12.52
C HIS A 125 -3.05 12.75 12.90
N TYR A 126 -3.56 12.82 14.12
CA TYR A 126 -4.64 12.02 14.65
C TYR A 126 -5.93 12.83 14.67
N TRP A 127 -7.04 12.28 14.20
CA TRP A 127 -8.35 12.91 14.31
C TRP A 127 -8.89 12.77 15.72
N ASN A 128 -9.00 13.88 16.45
CA ASN A 128 -9.64 13.90 17.75
C ASN A 128 -11.18 14.04 17.56
N PRO A 129 -11.97 13.00 17.88
CA PRO A 129 -13.42 13.03 17.69
C PRO A 129 -14.13 13.96 18.68
N GLU A 130 -13.55 14.26 19.84
CA GLU A 130 -14.19 15.07 20.89
C GLU A 130 -14.37 16.53 20.46
N ASN A 131 -13.38 17.06 19.75
CA ASN A 131 -13.38 18.43 19.26
C ASN A 131 -13.45 18.52 17.73
N SER A 132 -13.51 17.38 17.03
CA SER A 132 -13.53 17.31 15.57
C SER A 132 -12.36 18.06 14.91
N THR A 133 -11.15 17.82 15.39
CA THR A 133 -9.94 18.43 14.84
C THR A 133 -8.79 17.45 14.65
N TRP A 134 -7.92 17.73 13.68
CA TRP A 134 -6.66 17.02 13.49
C TRP A 134 -5.60 17.54 14.48
N THR A 135 -5.05 16.65 15.30
CA THR A 135 -3.98 16.94 16.26
C THR A 135 -2.67 16.33 15.76
N PRO A 136 -1.56 17.07 15.70
CA PRO A 136 -0.28 16.51 15.29
C PRO A 136 0.21 15.45 16.28
N ILE A 137 0.83 14.38 15.77
CA ILE A 137 1.49 13.35 16.57
C ILE A 137 2.99 13.34 16.29
N PRO A 138 3.82 12.81 17.22
CA PRO A 138 5.25 12.66 17.01
C PRO A 138 5.53 11.97 15.67
N THR A 139 6.30 12.65 14.81
CA THR A 139 6.64 12.21 13.46
C THR A 139 8.14 12.35 13.26
N GLU A 140 8.77 11.31 12.73
CA GLU A 140 10.20 11.25 12.45
C GLU A 140 10.46 10.68 11.05
N VAL A 141 11.58 11.09 10.44
CA VAL A 141 12.06 10.48 9.19
C VAL A 141 13.15 9.49 9.54
N THR A 142 12.99 8.24 9.11
CA THR A 142 13.87 7.12 9.43
C THR A 142 14.33 6.39 8.17
N GLY A 143 15.45 5.68 8.27
CA GLY A 143 16.03 4.92 7.17
C GLY A 143 16.84 5.79 6.19
N GLU A 144 17.73 5.13 5.46
CA GLU A 144 18.67 5.81 4.55
C GLU A 144 18.22 5.75 3.09
N ASN A 145 17.50 4.70 2.64
CA ASN A 145 17.04 4.60 1.26
C ASN A 145 15.96 3.50 1.00
N PRO A 146 14.71 3.82 0.63
CA PRO A 146 14.13 5.17 0.66
C PRO A 146 13.85 5.61 2.12
N PRO A 147 14.01 6.91 2.44
CA PRO A 147 13.59 7.42 3.73
C PRO A 147 12.09 7.21 3.96
N MET A 148 11.72 6.91 5.20
CA MET A 148 10.35 6.64 5.64
C MET A 148 9.93 7.72 6.63
N ILE A 149 8.77 8.32 6.44
CA ILE A 149 8.13 9.16 7.45
C ILE A 149 7.30 8.26 8.36
N CYS A 150 7.63 8.24 9.64
CA CYS A 150 6.98 7.42 10.66
C CYS A 150 6.29 8.29 11.71
N GLY A 151 5.02 8.03 11.99
CA GLY A 151 4.23 8.65 13.05
C GLY A 151 3.91 7.65 14.16
N THR A 152 3.95 8.11 15.42
CA THR A 152 3.58 7.28 16.58
C THR A 152 2.41 7.92 17.34
N GLY A 153 1.26 7.24 17.33
CA GLY A 153 0.06 7.62 18.07
C GLY A 153 -0.15 6.72 19.30
N SER A 154 -0.91 7.21 20.28
CA SER A 154 -1.22 6.48 21.52
C SER A 154 -2.66 5.98 21.62
N ALA A 155 -3.47 6.16 20.57
CA ALA A 155 -4.90 5.84 20.56
C ALA A 155 -5.31 5.06 19.30
N GLU A 156 -6.41 4.33 19.35
CA GLU A 156 -7.06 3.88 18.11
C GLU A 156 -7.84 5.04 17.47
N GLY A 157 -8.10 4.97 16.17
CA GLY A 157 -8.84 6.01 15.45
C GLY A 157 -8.21 6.37 14.10
N HIS A 158 -8.41 7.61 13.67
CA HIS A 158 -8.03 8.03 12.31
C HIS A 158 -6.71 8.78 12.29
N TYR A 159 -5.89 8.42 11.32
CA TYR A 159 -4.56 8.96 11.10
C TYR A 159 -4.41 9.42 9.66
N ALA A 160 -3.78 10.57 9.46
CA ALA A 160 -3.49 11.10 8.14
C ALA A 160 -2.12 11.77 8.11
N LEU A 161 -1.42 11.64 6.98
CA LEU A 161 -0.20 12.39 6.74
C LEU A 161 -0.56 13.74 6.12
N LEU A 162 -0.24 14.82 6.82
CA LEU A 162 -0.49 16.18 6.35
C LEU A 162 0.82 16.90 6.04
N GLY A 163 0.76 17.83 5.08
CA GLY A 163 1.88 18.65 4.66
C GLY A 163 1.54 20.13 4.55
N LYS A 164 2.56 20.99 4.72
CA LYS A 164 2.52 22.43 4.49
C LYS A 164 3.78 22.93 3.82
#